data_AF-A0A1F9DKB0-F1
#
_entry.id   AF-A0A1F9DKB0-F1
#
_cell.length_a   1.000
_cell.length_b   1.000
_cell.length_c   1.000
_cell.angle_alpha   90.00
_cell.angle_beta   90.00
_cell.angle_gamma   90.00
#
_symmetry.space_group_name_H-M   'P 1'
#
loop_
_entity.id
_entity.type
_entity.pdbx_description
1 polymer ?
#
loop_
_entity_poly.entity_id
_entity_poly.type
_entity_poly.pdbx_seq_one_letter_code
_entity_poly.pdbx_strand_id
1 'polypeptide(L)'
;MKRAALHLHLLLAILIVTAAIASSADSIPNASLRVTVQQKEEGKINKGLHILELSCWDGNCSLSSVSLNQCMESGSGEKVFYPKVQYSTTWMGNLKVRNEGNSLVVQETGSDIAGDYVVNLRFDYEPVGKDKIVNRLIGFSGGYVKNSVLLKKVLTTDYLPLPKANQVMKLDCGVLLPGIDKE
;
A
#
# COMPACT_ATOMS: atom_id res chain seq x y z
N MET A 1 48.28 -32.48 22.65
CA MET A 1 47.98 -31.04 22.48
C MET A 1 47.81 -30.56 21.02
N LYS A 2 47.86 -31.43 19.99
CA LYS A 2 47.69 -30.99 18.57
C LYS A 2 46.26 -31.08 18.00
N ARG A 3 45.33 -31.79 18.67
CA ARG A 3 43.94 -31.96 18.18
C ARG A 3 42.98 -30.83 18.55
N ALA A 4 43.23 -30.11 19.65
CA ALA A 4 42.38 -29.01 20.09
C ALA A 4 42.52 -27.74 19.21
N ALA A 5 43.72 -27.49 18.67
CA ALA A 5 43.99 -26.33 17.81
C ALA A 5 43.30 -26.43 16.43
N LEU A 6 43.13 -27.65 15.90
CA LEU A 6 42.53 -27.87 14.58
C LEU A 6 41.01 -27.60 14.57
N HIS A 7 40.32 -27.92 15.67
CA HIS A 7 38.88 -27.66 15.80
C HIS A 7 38.55 -26.18 15.99
N LEU A 8 39.43 -25.40 16.63
CA LEU A 8 39.22 -23.96 16.84
C LEU A 8 39.34 -23.17 15.53
N HIS A 9 40.25 -23.55 14.63
CA HIS A 9 40.39 -22.89 13.33
C HIS A 9 39.25 -23.21 12.36
N LEU A 10 38.66 -24.41 12.44
CA LEU A 10 37.51 -24.79 11.61
C LEU A 10 36.23 -24.02 12.02
N LEU A 11 36.01 -23.81 13.32
CA LEU A 11 34.89 -23.01 13.84
C LEU A 11 35.01 -21.52 13.49
N LEU A 12 36.24 -20.97 13.49
CA LEU A 12 36.49 -19.58 13.12
C LEU A 12 36.27 -19.34 11.62
N ALA A 13 36.63 -20.30 10.77
CA ALA A 13 36.38 -20.24 9.33
C ALA A 13 34.88 -20.29 8.99
N ILE A 14 34.08 -21.05 9.74
CA ILE A 14 32.63 -21.12 9.54
C ILE A 14 31.94 -19.80 9.97
N LEU A 15 32.44 -19.11 11.00
CA LEU A 15 31.89 -17.82 11.45
C LEU A 15 32.14 -16.67 10.46
N ILE A 16 33.23 -16.72 9.69
CA ILE A 16 33.56 -15.66 8.71
C ILE A 16 32.72 -15.82 7.43
N VAL A 17 32.32 -17.04 7.07
CA VAL A 17 31.51 -17.29 5.85
C VAL A 17 30.03 -16.96 6.07
N THR A 18 29.51 -17.04 7.30
CA THR A 18 28.11 -16.69 7.60
C THR A 18 27.86 -15.18 7.71
N ALA A 19 28.90 -14.36 7.88
CA ALA A 19 28.76 -12.90 7.98
C ALA A 19 28.49 -12.20 6.63
N ALA A 20 28.67 -12.88 5.49
CA ALA A 20 28.56 -12.27 4.17
C ALA A 20 27.16 -12.36 3.52
N ILE A 21 26.18 -12.98 4.19
CA ILE A 21 24.78 -12.95 3.74
C ILE A 21 24.02 -11.86 4.50
N ALA A 22 24.60 -10.66 4.59
CA ALA A 22 23.81 -9.47 4.77
C ALA A 22 23.08 -9.27 3.44
N SER A 23 21.86 -9.81 3.33
CA SER A 23 20.93 -9.45 2.26
C SER A 23 20.86 -7.92 2.25
N SER A 24 21.49 -7.30 1.26
CA SER A 24 21.22 -5.90 0.95
C SER A 24 19.75 -5.87 0.57
N ALA A 25 18.88 -5.58 1.54
CA ALA A 25 17.58 -5.05 1.22
C ALA A 25 17.90 -3.80 0.39
N ASP A 26 17.69 -3.87 -0.92
CA ASP A 26 17.93 -2.73 -1.80
C ASP A 26 17.23 -1.53 -1.16
N SER A 27 17.97 -0.44 -1.00
CA SER A 27 17.43 0.77 -0.38
C SER A 27 16.13 1.15 -1.09
N ILE A 28 15.12 1.55 -0.33
CA ILE A 28 13.87 2.04 -0.92
C ILE A 28 14.18 3.33 -1.70
N PRO A 29 13.95 3.38 -3.02
CA PRO A 29 14.20 4.59 -3.81
C PRO A 29 13.21 5.69 -3.46
N ASN A 30 13.59 6.93 -3.79
CA ASN A 30 12.63 8.03 -3.77
C ASN A 30 11.57 7.79 -4.84
N ALA A 31 10.29 7.79 -4.44
CA ALA A 31 9.19 7.39 -5.31
C ALA A 31 7.93 8.22 -5.05
N SER A 32 7.15 8.43 -6.10
CA SER A 32 5.80 9.02 -6.08
C SER A 32 4.94 8.29 -7.10
N LEU A 33 4.34 7.19 -6.68
CA LEU A 33 3.57 6.28 -7.53
C LEU A 33 2.08 6.40 -7.21
N ARG A 34 1.26 6.59 -8.25
CA ARG A 34 -0.19 6.73 -8.11
C ARG A 34 -0.92 5.75 -9.01
N VAL A 35 -1.98 5.14 -8.49
CA VAL A 35 -2.88 4.28 -9.24
C VAL A 35 -4.31 4.53 -8.80
N THR A 36 -5.26 4.42 -9.73
CA THR A 36 -6.68 4.36 -9.38
C THR A 36 -7.16 2.93 -9.53
N VAL A 37 -7.86 2.42 -8.52
CA VAL A 37 -8.35 1.04 -8.50
C VAL A 37 -9.85 0.98 -8.23
N GLN A 38 -10.47 -0.09 -8.68
CA GLN A 38 -11.78 -0.54 -8.23
C GLN A 38 -11.62 -1.74 -7.31
N GLN A 39 -12.55 -1.89 -6.37
CA GLN A 39 -12.58 -3.03 -5.47
C GLN A 39 -13.42 -4.15 -6.07
N LYS A 40 -12.93 -5.38 -6.02
CA LYS A 40 -13.69 -6.58 -6.37
C LYS A 40 -13.81 -7.49 -5.15
N GLU A 41 -15.04 -7.82 -4.78
CA GLU A 41 -15.35 -8.69 -3.65
C GLU A 41 -16.39 -9.73 -4.10
N GLU A 42 -16.17 -11.00 -3.73
CA GLU A 42 -17.08 -12.12 -4.09
C GLU A 42 -17.45 -12.14 -5.59
N GLY A 43 -16.48 -11.80 -6.47
CA GLY A 43 -16.68 -11.76 -7.91
C GLY A 43 -17.31 -10.48 -8.47
N LYS A 44 -17.80 -9.57 -7.64
CA LYS A 44 -18.48 -8.33 -8.05
C LYS A 44 -17.55 -7.13 -7.92
N ILE A 45 -17.51 -6.31 -8.97
CA ILE A 45 -16.73 -5.07 -8.99
C ILE A 45 -17.59 -3.93 -8.43
N ASN A 46 -17.06 -3.24 -7.42
CA ASN A 46 -17.65 -2.05 -6.84
C ASN A 46 -17.46 -0.84 -7.79
N LYS A 47 -18.47 0.03 -7.86
CA LYS A 47 -18.40 1.29 -8.61
C LYS A 47 -17.50 2.35 -7.96
N GLY A 48 -17.22 2.19 -6.65
CA GLY A 48 -16.28 3.02 -5.92
C GLY A 48 -14.88 2.97 -6.53
N LEU A 49 -14.23 4.12 -6.55
CA LEU A 49 -12.86 4.26 -7.05
C LEU A 49 -11.97 4.67 -5.90
N HIS A 50 -10.77 4.12 -5.86
CA HIS A 50 -9.79 4.45 -4.84
C HIS A 50 -8.52 4.92 -5.51
N ILE A 51 -8.11 6.16 -5.25
CA ILE A 51 -6.82 6.67 -5.68
C ILE A 51 -5.83 6.31 -4.58
N LEU A 52 -4.88 5.43 -4.90
CA LEU A 52 -3.79 5.05 -4.02
C LEU A 52 -2.54 5.81 -4.46
N GLU A 53 -1.87 6.44 -3.51
CA GLU A 53 -0.59 7.12 -3.74
C GLU A 53 0.44 6.66 -2.72
N LEU A 54 1.52 6.07 -3.22
CA LEU A 54 2.69 5.72 -2.47
C LEU A 54 3.77 6.77 -2.71
N SER A 55 4.17 7.46 -1.65
CA SER A 55 5.30 8.38 -1.64
C SER A 55 6.38 7.84 -0.72
N CYS A 56 7.62 7.78 -1.18
CA CYS A 56 8.77 7.32 -0.40
C CYS A 56 9.92 8.32 -0.52
N TRP A 57 10.39 8.87 0.60
CA TRP A 57 11.51 9.81 0.67
C TRP A 57 12.52 9.36 1.73
N ASP A 58 13.79 9.21 1.34
CA ASP A 58 14.90 8.84 2.22
C ASP A 58 14.57 7.61 3.09
N GLY A 59 14.00 6.58 2.47
CA GLY A 59 13.63 5.31 3.12
C GLY A 59 12.33 5.35 3.92
N ASN A 60 11.72 6.51 4.12
CA ASN A 60 10.41 6.64 4.77
C ASN A 60 9.30 6.68 3.73
N CYS A 61 8.21 5.97 3.96
CA CYS A 61 7.09 5.95 3.01
C CYS A 61 5.78 6.33 3.67
N SER A 62 4.90 6.91 2.86
CA SER A 62 3.49 7.14 3.15
C SER A 62 2.62 6.56 2.04
N LEU A 63 1.58 5.85 2.42
CA LEU A 63 0.50 5.42 1.55
C LEU A 63 -0.74 6.26 1.88
N SER A 64 -1.32 6.89 0.87
CA SER A 64 -2.63 7.54 0.98
C SER A 64 -3.65 6.84 0.10
N SER A 65 -4.89 6.80 0.57
CA SER A 65 -6.04 6.28 -0.16
C SER A 65 -7.17 7.29 -0.12
N VAL A 66 -7.61 7.74 -1.29
CA VAL A 66 -8.78 8.61 -1.44
C VAL A 66 -9.89 7.80 -2.07
N SER A 67 -10.99 7.60 -1.34
CA SER A 67 -12.18 6.92 -1.84
C SER A 67 -13.14 7.91 -2.50
N LEU A 68 -13.50 7.63 -3.75
CA LEU A 68 -14.41 8.41 -4.59
C LEU A 68 -15.66 7.60 -4.91
N ASN A 69 -16.74 8.30 -5.28
CA ASN A 69 -17.98 7.73 -5.84
C ASN A 69 -18.76 6.76 -4.95
N GLN A 70 -18.54 6.77 -3.63
CA GLN A 70 -19.46 6.14 -2.70
C GLN A 70 -20.68 7.06 -2.51
N CYS A 71 -21.58 7.05 -3.51
CA CYS A 71 -22.78 7.88 -3.47
C CYS A 71 -23.73 7.36 -2.37
N MET A 72 -23.99 8.20 -1.39
CA MET A 72 -24.92 7.97 -0.28
C MET A 72 -25.92 9.13 -0.22
N GLU A 73 -27.01 8.95 0.52
CA GLU A 73 -27.93 10.06 0.79
C GLU A 73 -27.30 11.01 1.81
N SER A 74 -27.32 12.30 1.50
CA SER A 74 -27.00 13.37 2.45
C SER A 74 -28.16 13.68 3.38
N GLY A 75 -27.92 14.50 4.40
CA GLY A 75 -28.98 15.01 5.27
C GLY A 75 -30.05 15.84 4.55
N SER A 76 -29.75 16.38 3.35
CA SER A 76 -30.72 17.07 2.48
C SER A 76 -31.45 16.14 1.50
N GLY A 77 -31.15 14.84 1.51
CA GLY A 77 -31.71 13.85 0.58
C GLY A 77 -31.03 13.80 -0.80
N GLU A 78 -30.09 14.71 -1.09
CA GLU A 78 -29.31 14.67 -2.32
C GLU A 78 -28.30 13.52 -2.30
N LYS A 79 -28.11 12.85 -3.44
CA LYS A 79 -27.04 11.87 -3.60
C LYS A 79 -25.71 12.58 -3.72
N VAL A 80 -24.79 12.28 -2.81
CA VAL A 80 -23.44 12.85 -2.76
C VAL A 80 -22.45 11.77 -2.40
N PHE A 81 -21.20 11.92 -2.82
CA PHE A 81 -20.10 11.13 -2.27
C PHE A 81 -19.38 11.90 -1.16
N TYR A 82 -18.89 11.14 -0.20
CA TYR A 82 -18.14 11.62 0.94
C TYR A 82 -16.65 11.33 0.68
N PRO A 83 -15.81 12.35 0.45
CA PRO A 83 -14.39 12.11 0.24
C PRO A 83 -13.80 11.56 1.54
N LYS A 84 -13.38 10.29 1.52
CA LYS A 84 -12.68 9.66 2.63
C LYS A 84 -11.22 9.53 2.28
N VAL A 85 -10.37 10.12 3.10
CA VAL A 85 -8.92 10.02 2.97
C VAL A 85 -8.36 9.19 4.12
N GLN A 86 -7.51 8.22 3.78
CA GLN A 86 -6.78 7.39 4.74
C GLN A 86 -5.29 7.58 4.49
N TYR A 87 -4.52 7.62 5.57
CA TYR A 87 -3.07 7.80 5.53
C TYR A 87 -2.40 6.77 6.43
N SER A 88 -1.36 6.13 5.90
CA SER A 88 -0.52 5.18 6.61
C SER A 88 0.93 5.49 6.30
N THR A 89 1.81 5.33 7.29
CA THR A 89 3.21 5.73 7.16
C THR A 89 4.14 4.76 7.88
N THR A 90 5.38 4.67 7.41
CA THR A 90 6.39 3.81 8.04
C THR A 90 6.71 4.27 9.46
N TRP A 91 6.71 5.58 9.71
CA TRP A 91 7.00 6.16 11.02
C TRP A 91 5.85 5.96 12.03
N MET A 92 4.60 5.88 11.58
CA MET A 92 3.47 5.48 12.42
C MET A 92 3.44 3.98 12.73
N GLY A 93 4.29 3.18 12.05
CA GLY A 93 4.39 1.73 12.23
C GLY A 93 3.25 0.92 11.60
N ASN A 94 2.28 1.57 10.98
CA ASN A 94 1.15 0.92 10.31
C ASN A 94 1.39 0.61 8.82
N LEU A 95 2.57 0.98 8.30
CA LEU A 95 3.02 0.71 6.93
C LEU A 95 4.41 0.06 6.94
N LYS A 96 4.59 -0.98 6.12
CA LYS A 96 5.89 -1.59 5.82
C LYS A 96 6.09 -1.57 4.31
N VAL A 97 7.27 -1.18 3.86
CA VAL A 97 7.63 -1.15 2.44
C VAL A 97 8.94 -1.89 2.25
N ARG A 98 9.02 -2.72 1.22
CA ARG A 98 10.23 -3.45 0.81
C ARG A 98 10.49 -3.21 -0.66
N ASN A 99 11.75 -2.98 -1.02
CA ASN A 99 12.17 -2.92 -2.42
C ASN A 99 12.53 -4.33 -2.90
N GLU A 100 12.00 -4.72 -4.06
CA GLU A 100 12.26 -6.00 -4.72
C GLU A 100 12.67 -5.75 -6.18
N GLY A 101 13.83 -5.10 -6.37
CA GLY A 101 14.32 -4.68 -7.69
C GLY A 101 13.51 -3.51 -8.24
N ASN A 102 12.66 -3.78 -9.24
CA ASN A 102 11.83 -2.76 -9.91
C ASN A 102 10.41 -2.69 -9.35
N SER A 103 10.25 -3.09 -8.09
CA SER A 103 8.95 -3.23 -7.44
C SER A 103 9.02 -2.79 -5.98
N LEU A 104 8.00 -2.04 -5.53
CA LEU A 104 7.77 -1.76 -4.11
C LEU A 104 6.64 -2.64 -3.60
N VAL A 105 6.94 -3.50 -2.63
CA VAL A 105 5.95 -4.31 -1.92
C VAL A 105 5.56 -3.61 -0.63
N VAL A 106 4.27 -3.34 -0.48
CA VAL A 106 3.70 -2.55 0.59
C VAL A 106 2.75 -3.42 1.40
N GLN A 107 2.87 -3.35 2.73
CA GLN A 107 1.92 -3.92 3.67
C GLN A 107 1.42 -2.84 4.60
N GLU A 108 0.12 -2.63 4.64
CA GLU A 108 -0.55 -1.75 5.59
C GLU A 108 -1.37 -2.60 6.56
N THR A 109 -1.37 -2.22 7.83
CA THR A 109 -2.20 -2.85 8.87
C THR A 109 -3.04 -1.80 9.57
N GLY A 110 -4.30 -2.11 9.86
CA GLY A 110 -5.14 -1.22 10.64
C GLY A 110 -6.33 -1.94 11.24
N SER A 111 -7.16 -1.19 11.94
CA SER A 111 -8.38 -1.67 12.56
C SER A 111 -9.47 -0.60 12.49
N ASP A 112 -10.72 -1.05 12.40
CA ASP A 112 -11.90 -0.19 12.51
C ASP A 112 -12.97 -0.86 13.37
N ILE A 113 -14.14 -0.21 13.50
CA ILE A 113 -15.26 -0.71 14.30
C ILE A 113 -15.75 -2.12 13.89
N ALA A 114 -15.42 -2.56 12.68
CA ALA A 114 -15.81 -3.84 12.14
C ALA A 114 -14.66 -4.87 12.11
N GLY A 115 -13.47 -4.55 12.63
CA GLY A 115 -12.37 -5.48 12.85
C GLY A 115 -11.04 -5.05 12.23
N ASP A 116 -10.07 -5.97 12.29
CA ASP A 116 -8.70 -5.75 11.81
C ASP A 116 -8.57 -6.05 10.33
N TYR A 117 -7.69 -5.32 9.64
CA TYR A 117 -7.39 -5.52 8.24
C TYR A 117 -5.90 -5.44 7.92
N VAL A 118 -5.53 -6.11 6.84
CA VAL A 118 -4.20 -6.06 6.22
C VAL A 118 -4.36 -5.80 4.74
N VAL A 119 -3.71 -4.75 4.23
CA VAL A 119 -3.59 -4.45 2.81
C VAL A 119 -2.22 -4.91 2.34
N ASN A 120 -2.15 -5.65 1.24
CA ASN A 120 -0.89 -6.02 0.59
C ASN A 120 -0.92 -5.53 -0.85
N LEU A 121 0.04 -4.68 -1.21
CA LEU A 121 0.13 -4.05 -2.53
C LEU A 121 1.52 -4.29 -3.14
N ARG A 122 1.57 -4.32 -4.47
CA ARG A 122 2.80 -4.32 -5.25
C ARG A 122 2.71 -3.23 -6.31
N PHE A 123 3.69 -2.34 -6.31
CA PHE A 123 3.85 -1.28 -7.30
C PHE A 123 5.08 -1.60 -8.15
N ASP A 124 4.88 -2.02 -9.40
CA ASP A 124 5.97 -2.23 -10.34
C ASP A 124 6.22 -0.94 -11.12
N TYR A 125 7.47 -0.51 -11.21
CA TYR A 125 7.83 0.80 -11.74
C TYR A 125 8.94 0.74 -12.80
N GLU A 126 8.97 1.75 -13.67
CA GLU A 126 10.08 1.92 -14.60
C GLU A 126 11.32 2.42 -13.83
N PRO A 127 12.48 1.74 -13.94
CA PRO A 127 13.70 2.17 -13.28
C PRO A 127 14.14 3.54 -13.77
N VAL A 128 14.64 4.35 -12.85
CA VAL A 128 15.20 5.67 -13.16
C VAL A 128 16.68 5.71 -12.77
N GLY A 129 17.41 6.67 -13.34
CA GLY A 129 18.80 6.90 -12.94
C GLY A 129 18.92 7.26 -11.46
N LYS A 130 20.13 7.13 -10.91
CA LYS A 130 20.45 7.51 -9.53
C LYS A 130 19.98 8.93 -9.23
N ASP A 131 19.49 9.15 -8.00
CA ASP A 131 19.01 10.45 -7.49
C ASP A 131 17.76 11.00 -8.19
N LYS A 132 17.11 10.22 -9.07
CA LYS A 132 15.82 10.56 -9.67
C LYS A 132 14.67 9.92 -8.89
N ILE A 133 13.52 10.57 -8.99
CA ILE A 133 12.28 10.13 -8.37
C ILE A 133 11.59 9.14 -9.30
N VAL A 134 11.32 7.95 -8.80
CA VAL A 134 10.49 6.95 -9.47
C VAL A 134 9.03 7.45 -9.50
N ASN A 135 8.49 7.76 -10.68
CA ASN A 135 7.13 8.29 -10.82
C ASN A 135 6.27 7.58 -11.87
N ARG A 136 6.85 6.61 -12.60
CA ARG A 136 6.14 5.88 -13.64
C ARG A 136 5.82 4.46 -13.18
N LEU A 137 4.54 4.21 -12.97
CA LEU A 137 3.99 2.90 -12.69
C LEU A 137 3.82 2.10 -13.98
N ILE A 138 4.28 0.85 -14.00
CA ILE A 138 4.13 -0.08 -15.13
C ILE A 138 3.30 -1.33 -14.76
N GLY A 139 3.12 -1.59 -13.47
CA GLY A 139 2.30 -2.69 -12.97
C GLY A 139 1.78 -2.40 -11.57
N PHE A 140 0.61 -2.97 -11.26
CA PHE A 140 -0.01 -2.87 -9.96
C PHE A 140 -0.79 -4.14 -9.65
N SER A 141 -0.67 -4.62 -8.42
CA SER A 141 -1.50 -5.71 -7.90
C SER A 141 -1.65 -5.59 -6.40
N GLY A 142 -2.69 -6.22 -5.85
CA GLY A 142 -2.91 -6.26 -4.42
C GLY A 142 -4.38 -6.24 -4.05
N GLY A 143 -4.61 -6.04 -2.77
CA GLY A 143 -5.93 -6.03 -2.18
C GLY A 143 -5.84 -5.96 -0.67
N TYR A 144 -6.98 -6.11 -0.01
CA TYR A 144 -7.00 -6.20 1.44
C TYR A 144 -7.81 -7.40 1.92
N VAL A 145 -7.41 -7.89 3.09
CA VAL A 145 -8.10 -8.93 3.84
C VAL A 145 -8.55 -8.33 5.16
N LYS A 146 -9.80 -8.56 5.53
CA LYS A 146 -10.38 -8.06 6.77
C LYS A 146 -11.02 -9.19 7.57
N ASN A 147 -10.63 -9.28 8.84
CA ASN A 147 -11.26 -10.16 9.81
C ASN A 147 -12.48 -9.44 10.39
N SER A 148 -13.65 -9.66 9.78
CA SER A 148 -14.88 -8.94 10.18
C SER A 148 -15.46 -9.52 11.46
N VAL A 149 -15.44 -8.73 12.53
CA VAL A 149 -16.07 -9.09 13.81
C VAL A 149 -17.59 -9.07 13.69
N LEU A 150 -18.13 -8.10 12.92
CA LEU A 150 -19.58 -7.96 12.71
C LEU A 150 -20.16 -9.11 11.89
N LEU A 151 -19.48 -9.52 10.82
CA LEU A 151 -19.96 -10.57 9.92
C LEU A 151 -19.45 -11.96 10.32
N LYS A 152 -18.55 -12.04 11.31
CA LYS A 152 -17.89 -13.29 11.76
C LYS A 152 -17.27 -14.08 10.61
N LYS A 153 -16.72 -13.39 9.61
CA LYS A 153 -16.04 -13.99 8.45
C LYS A 153 -14.84 -13.15 8.02
N VAL A 154 -13.93 -13.80 7.29
CA VAL A 154 -12.85 -13.12 6.58
C VAL A 154 -13.40 -12.58 5.26
N LEU A 155 -13.21 -11.28 5.03
CA LEU A 155 -13.51 -10.61 3.76
C LEU A 155 -12.21 -10.46 2.98
N THR A 156 -12.26 -10.75 1.68
CA THR A 156 -11.13 -10.53 0.77
C THR A 156 -11.60 -9.63 -0.36
N THR A 157 -10.84 -8.57 -0.61
CA THR A 157 -11.11 -7.62 -1.68
C THR A 157 -9.88 -7.47 -2.56
N ASP A 158 -10.04 -7.73 -3.85
CA ASP A 158 -9.00 -7.49 -4.85
C ASP A 158 -9.06 -6.04 -5.33
N TYR A 159 -7.90 -5.43 -5.58
CA TYR A 159 -7.80 -4.12 -6.21
C TYR A 159 -7.48 -4.26 -7.69
N LEU A 160 -8.41 -3.79 -8.53
CA LEU A 160 -8.31 -3.83 -9.97
C LEU A 160 -7.90 -2.44 -10.50
N PRO A 161 -6.70 -2.25 -11.04
CA PRO A 161 -6.28 -0.96 -11.58
C PRO A 161 -7.11 -0.57 -12.81
N LEU A 162 -7.36 0.72 -12.99
CA LEU A 162 -7.98 1.23 -14.21
C LEU A 162 -7.04 0.99 -15.42
N PRO A 163 -7.59 0.72 -16.62
CA PRO A 163 -6.81 0.26 -17.77
C PRO A 163 -5.96 1.35 -18.43
N LYS A 164 -6.23 2.63 -18.18
CA LYS A 164 -5.51 3.77 -18.77
C LYS A 164 -4.80 4.57 -17.69
N ALA A 165 -3.58 5.01 -17.99
CA ALA A 165 -2.77 5.82 -17.08
C ALA A 165 -3.46 7.15 -16.69
N ASN A 166 -4.13 7.79 -17.64
CA ASN A 166 -4.93 8.99 -17.41
C ASN A 166 -6.28 8.83 -18.11
N GLN A 167 -7.37 9.06 -17.38
CA GLN A 167 -8.71 9.12 -17.95
C GLN A 167 -9.60 10.06 -17.14
N VAL A 168 -10.39 10.85 -17.84
CA VAL A 168 -11.43 11.68 -17.23
C VAL A 168 -12.66 10.81 -17.02
N MET A 169 -13.13 10.73 -15.78
CA MET A 169 -14.36 10.00 -15.46
C MET A 169 -15.38 10.95 -14.86
N LYS A 170 -16.61 10.86 -15.35
CA LYS A 170 -17.74 11.55 -14.72
C LYS A 170 -18.11 10.79 -13.46
N LEU A 171 -18.28 11.52 -12.36
CA LEU A 171 -18.80 10.98 -11.11
C LEU A 171 -20.33 11.11 -11.15
N ASP A 172 -21.04 10.10 -10.63
CA ASP A 172 -22.50 9.97 -10.76
C ASP A 172 -23.28 10.81 -9.73
N CYS A 173 -22.60 11.49 -8.81
CA CYS A 173 -23.19 12.31 -7.75
C CYS A 173 -22.32 13.52 -7.39
N GLY A 174 -22.89 14.49 -6.68
CA GLY A 174 -22.16 15.66 -6.17
C GLY A 174 -21.14 15.28 -5.09
N VAL A 175 -20.24 16.21 -4.77
CA VAL A 175 -19.32 16.06 -3.63
C VAL A 175 -19.90 16.77 -2.41
N LEU A 176 -19.92 16.10 -1.25
CA LEU A 176 -20.21 16.79 0.00
C LEU A 176 -18.92 17.37 0.58
N LEU A 177 -18.87 18.69 0.72
CA LEU A 177 -17.76 19.40 1.33
C LEU A 177 -18.17 19.93 2.70
N PRO A 178 -17.52 19.52 3.79
CA PRO A 178 -17.83 20.04 5.11
C PRO A 178 -17.42 21.52 5.19
N GLY A 179 -18.33 22.36 5.70
CA GLY A 179 -18.07 23.75 6.06
C GLY A 179 -18.00 23.92 7.57
N ILE A 180 -17.83 25.17 8.00
CA ILE A 180 -17.98 25.57 9.41
C ILE A 180 -19.40 26.07 9.58
N ASP A 181 -20.11 25.57 10.59
CA ASP A 181 -21.41 26.12 10.97
C ASP A 181 -21.20 27.52 11.57
N LYS A 182 -21.91 28.50 11.02
CA LYS A 182 -21.89 29.88 11.54
C LYS A 182 -23.15 30.05 12.36
N GLU A 183 -23.15 29.50 13.57
CA GLU A 183 -24.08 29.98 14.60
C GLU A 183 -23.78 31.44 14.96
#